data_AF-A0A0L8GLC7-F1
#
_entry.id   AF-A0A0L8GLC7-F1
#
_cell.length_a   1.000
_cell.length_b   1.000
_cell.length_c   1.000
_cell.angle_alpha   90.00
_cell.angle_beta   90.00
_cell.angle_gamma   90.00
#
_symmetry.space_group_name_H-M   'P 1'
#
loop_
_entity.id
_entity.type
_entity.pdbx_description
1 polymer ?
#
loop_
_entity_poly.entity_id
_entity_poly.type
_entity_poly.pdbx_seq_one_letter_code
_entity_poly.pdbx_strand_id
1 'polypeptide(L)' 'KPGTYSYRPLKNLKEGTVVDVYGIVKFFKLPFKTRGTDFMMIVTIVDESLIQVGEKLKCLLFSHEEENLPQVKI' A
#
# COMPACT_ATOMS: atom_id res chain seq x y z
N LYS A 1 6.90 13.00 19.72
CA LYS A 1 8.16 12.46 19.17
C LYS A 1 7.82 11.87 17.81
N PRO A 2 8.46 12.28 16.71
CA PRO A 2 8.23 11.61 15.43
C PRO A 2 8.64 10.13 15.60
N GLY A 3 7.74 9.21 15.25
CA GLY A 3 8.00 7.77 15.36
C GLY A 3 9.18 7.36 14.48
N THR A 4 9.99 6.41 14.94
CA THR A 4 11.07 5.86 14.15
C THR A 4 10.49 4.87 13.15
N TYR A 5 10.38 5.26 11.88
CA TYR A 5 9.99 4.35 10.80
C TYR A 5 11.08 3.30 10.58
N SER A 6 10.68 2.04 10.37
CA SER A 6 11.61 0.94 10.10
C SER A 6 11.24 0.24 8.79
N TYR A 7 12.12 0.34 7.81
CA TYR A 7 11.96 -0.38 6.55
C TYR A 7 12.39 -1.84 6.71
N ARG A 8 11.57 -2.74 6.16
CA ARG A 8 11.89 -4.15 5.95
C ARG A 8 11.65 -4.50 4.48
N PRO A 9 12.53 -5.30 3.84
CA PRO A 9 12.29 -5.78 2.49
C PRO A 9 10.90 -6.42 2.38
N LEU A 10 10.15 -6.11 1.32
CA LEU A 10 8.75 -6.52 1.24
C LEU A 10 8.57 -8.04 1.21
N LYS A 11 9.55 -8.80 0.72
CA LYS A 11 9.55 -10.27 0.78
C LYS A 11 9.62 -10.85 2.20
N ASN A 12 10.03 -10.05 3.18
CA ASN A 12 10.23 -10.47 4.58
C ASN A 12 9.06 -10.06 5.49
N LEU A 13 7.98 -9.53 4.93
CA LEU A 13 6.79 -9.18 5.70
C LEU A 13 6.14 -10.45 6.27
N LYS A 14 5.57 -10.32 7.46
CA LYS A 14 4.90 -11.40 8.16
C LYS A 14 3.41 -11.11 8.26
N GLU A 15 2.59 -12.11 7.98
CA GLU A 15 1.15 -12.03 8.15
C GLU A 15 0.77 -11.67 9.59
N GLY A 16 -0.33 -10.94 9.75
CA GLY A 16 -0.84 -10.53 11.07
C GLY A 16 0.00 -9.47 11.79
N THR A 17 0.92 -8.79 11.09
CA THR A 17 1.75 -7.73 11.68
C THR A 17 1.41 -6.34 11.16
N VAL A 18 1.62 -5.31 11.98
CA VAL A 18 1.54 -3.90 11.59
C VAL A 18 2.95 -3.38 11.36
N VAL A 19 3.21 -2.88 10.15
CA VAL A 19 4.53 -2.48 9.68
C VAL A 19 4.43 -1.26 8.78
N ASP A 20 5.52 -0.51 8.72
CA ASP A 20 5.72 0.49 7.67
C ASP A 20 6.17 -0.20 6.38
N VAL A 21 5.68 0.26 5.24
CA VAL A 21 6.07 -0.24 3.92
C VAL A 21 6.54 0.90 3.02
N TYR A 22 7.48 0.60 2.15
CA TYR A 22 7.99 1.53 1.13
C TYR A 22 8.23 0.75 -0.16
N GLY A 23 7.90 1.34 -1.30
CA GLY A 23 8.05 0.67 -2.59
C GLY A 23 7.59 1.53 -3.75
N ILE A 24 7.87 1.05 -4.96
CA ILE A 24 7.47 1.68 -6.21
C ILE A 24 6.08 1.20 -6.60
N VAL A 25 5.17 2.14 -6.89
CA VAL A 25 3.84 1.82 -7.40
C VAL A 25 3.97 1.27 -8.82
N LYS A 26 3.44 0.05 -9.05
CA LYS A 26 3.36 -0.58 -10.38
C LYS A 26 1.96 -0.51 -10.97
N PHE A 27 0.94 -0.63 -10.12
CA PHE A 27 -0.46 -0.55 -10.53
C PHE A 27 -1.26 0.14 -9.45
N PHE A 28 -2.25 0.93 -9.83
CA PHE A 28 -3.23 1.45 -8.90
C PHE A 28 -4.61 1.51 -9.54
N LYS A 29 -5.64 1.47 -8.70
CA LYS A 29 -6.99 1.91 -9.04
C LYS A 29 -7.24 3.21 -8.29
N LEU A 30 -7.90 4.16 -8.93
CA LEU A 30 -8.35 5.38 -8.27
C LEU A 30 -9.26 5.04 -7.08
N PRO A 31 -9.36 5.94 -6.08
CA PRO A 31 -10.35 5.82 -5.01
C PRO A 31 -11.77 5.55 -5.55
N PHE A 32 -12.54 4.73 -4.85
CA PHE A 32 -13.95 4.49 -5.13
C PHE A 32 -14.74 4.12 -3.87
N LYS A 33 -16.03 4.43 -3.85
CA LYS A 33 -16.92 4.08 -2.72
C LYS A 33 -17.10 2.56 -2.64
N THR A 34 -16.88 1.99 -1.46
CA THR A 34 -17.17 0.58 -1.21
C THR A 34 -18.66 0.35 -0.94
N ARG A 35 -19.09 -0.90 -0.75
CA ARG A 35 -20.44 -1.20 -0.25
C ARG A 35 -20.62 -0.86 1.24
N GLY A 36 -19.52 -0.67 1.96
CA GLY A 36 -19.51 -0.26 3.36
C GLY A 36 -19.53 1.27 3.51
N THR A 37 -19.08 1.74 4.67
CA THR A 37 -19.02 3.18 4.98
C THR A 37 -17.87 3.89 4.29
N ASP A 38 -16.85 3.16 3.83
CA ASP A 38 -15.56 3.74 3.47
C ASP A 38 -15.38 3.83 1.95
N PHE A 39 -14.53 4.74 1.53
CA PHE A 39 -13.87 4.71 0.23
C PHE A 39 -12.65 3.80 0.29
N MET A 40 -12.28 3.19 -0.84
CA MET A 40 -11.05 2.42 -0.94
C MET A 40 -10.26 2.71 -2.20
N MET A 41 -8.95 2.57 -2.09
CA MET A 41 -8.00 2.62 -3.20
C MET A 41 -7.19 1.32 -3.21
N ILE A 42 -6.87 0.81 -4.40
CA ILE A 42 -5.93 -0.31 -4.54
C ILE A 42 -4.61 0.23 -5.04
N VAL A 43 -3.53 -0.04 -4.32
CA VAL A 43 -2.16 0.30 -4.74
C VAL A 43 -1.32 -0.97 -4.70
N THR A 44 -0.69 -1.32 -5.82
CA THR A 44 0.25 -2.43 -5.90
C THR A 44 1.66 -1.86 -5.93
N ILE A 45 2.46 -2.21 -4.93
CA ILE A 45 3.85 -1.78 -4.80
C ILE A 45 4.80 -2.95 -4.95
N VAL A 46 6.03 -2.63 -5.35
CA VAL A 46 7.17 -3.55 -5.38
C VAL A 46 8.40 -2.88 -4.81
N ASP A 47 9.30 -3.68 -4.26
CA ASP A 47 10.69 -3.31 -4.03
C ASP A 47 11.59 -4.28 -4.79
N GLU A 48 12.90 -4.06 -4.73
CA GLU A 48 13.90 -4.93 -5.36
C GLU A 48 13.75 -6.40 -4.90
N SER A 49 13.37 -6.60 -3.63
CA SER A 49 13.24 -7.94 -3.04
C SER A 49 12.10 -8.77 -3.65
N LEU A 50 10.99 -8.12 -4.05
CA LEU A 50 9.87 -8.77 -4.72
C LEU A 50 10.07 -8.87 -6.24
N ILE A 51 10.76 -7.92 -6.87
CA ILE A 51 11.08 -7.98 -8.30
C ILE A 51 11.90 -9.24 -8.62
N GLN A 52 12.87 -9.57 -7.78
CA GLN A 52 13.74 -10.75 -7.95
C GLN A 52 12.98 -12.09 -7.95
N VAL A 53 11.85 -12.15 -7.25
CA VAL A 53 11.01 -13.36 -7.14
C VAL A 53 9.73 -13.28 -7.99
N GLY A 54 9.56 -12.20 -8.76
CA GLY A 54 8.39 -12.00 -9.63
C GLY A 54 7.08 -11.72 -8.87
N GLU A 55 7.16 -11.29 -7.62
CA GLU A 55 6.00 -11.02 -6.77
C GLU A 55 5.68 -9.53 -6.63
N LYS A 56 4.56 -9.22 -5.98
CA LYS A 56 4.09 -7.84 -5.76
C LYS A 56 3.22 -7.76 -4.51
N LEU A 57 3.29 -6.64 -3.80
CA LEU A 57 2.47 -6.40 -2.61
C LEU A 57 1.24 -5.56 -2.98
N LYS A 58 0.05 -6.13 -2.79
CA LYS A 58 -1.23 -5.43 -3.01
C LYS A 58 -1.69 -4.80 -1.70
N CYS A 59 -1.73 -3.47 -1.68
CA CYS A 59 -2.23 -2.67 -0.57
C CYS A 59 -3.68 -2.26 -0.85
N LEU A 60 -4.55 -2.45 0.14
CA LEU A 60 -5.92 -1.93 0.16
C LEU A 60 -5.96 -0.79 1.17
N LEU A 61 -6.16 0.44 0.69
CA LEU A 61 -6.20 1.63 1.52
C LEU A 61 -7.66 2.04 1.69
N PHE A 62 -8.07 2.30 2.93
CA PHE A 62 -9.44 2.68 3.28
C PHE A 62 -9.46 4.03 3.98
N SER A 63 -10.51 4.80 3.74
CA SER A 63 -10.78 6.08 4.42
C SER A 63 -12.27 6.39 4.38
N HIS A 64 -12.78 7.10 5.38
CA HIS A 64 -14.17 7.60 5.37
C HIS A 64 -14.39 8.69 4.30
N GLU A 65 -13.36 9.50 4.04
CA GLU A 65 -13.37 10.57 3.02
C GLU A 65 -12.46 10.19 1.84
N GLU A 66 -12.89 10.47 0.62
CA GLU A 66 -12.16 10.10 -0.61
C GLU A 66 -10.82 10.86 -0.72
N GLU A 67 -10.81 12.13 -0.31
CA GLU A 67 -9.70 13.06 -0.45
C GLU A 67 -8.50 12.71 0.43
N ASN A 68 -8.72 11.89 1.46
CA ASN A 68 -7.66 11.38 2.34
C ASN A 68 -6.90 10.19 1.73
N LEU A 69 -7.38 9.62 0.62
CA LEU A 69 -6.67 8.57 -0.10
C LEU A 69 -5.60 9.18 -1.02
N PRO A 70 -4.49 8.45 -1.30
CA PRO A 70 -3.42 8.99 -2.13
C PRO A 70 -3.85 9.37 -3.55
N GLN A 71 -3.43 10.54 -4.03
CA GLN A 71 -3.57 10.93 -5.44
C GLN A 71 -2.33 10.53 -6.24
N VAL A 72 -2.34 9.30 -6.78
CA VAL A 72 -1.26 8.82 -7.66
C VAL A 72 -1.45 9.38 -9.07
N LYS A 73 -0.41 10.05 -9.59
CA LYS A 73 -0.36 10.62 -10.94
C LYS A 73 0.66 9.85 -11.80
N ILE A 74 0.41 9.78 -13.11
CA ILE A 74 1.28 9.15 -14.12
C ILE A 74 2.14 10.22 -14.78
#